data_AF-A0A6N9TXW3-F1
#
_entry.id   AF-A0A6N9TXW3-F1
#
_cell.length_a   1.000
_cell.length_b   1.000
_cell.length_c   1.000
_cell.angle_alpha   90.00
_cell.angle_beta   90.00
_cell.angle_gamma   90.00
#
_symmetry.space_group_name_H-M   'P 1'
#
loop_
_entity.id
_entity.type
_entity.pdbx_description
1 polymer ?
#
loop_
_entity_poly.entity_id
_entity_poly.type
_entity_poly.pdbx_seq_one_letter_code
_entity_poly.pdbx_strand_id
1 'polypeptide(L)'
;MTDLRAKVTWVDVREGLPEIGVPVAVAITGRYPARDGDGENVPREEFWLVRTMYFTDWYRSEDGVTHHDCFVDSDEVVRFPYDPDSDDSVTHWAQLPTLPGTETHFLAGQDVGPALRAVWDTPAGA
;
A
#
# COMPACT_ATOMS: atom_id res chain seq x y z
N MET A 1 23.47 9.02 -16.55
CA MET A 1 22.41 8.37 -15.76
C MET A 1 21.51 9.46 -15.24
N THR A 2 20.26 9.50 -15.72
CA THR A 2 19.25 10.44 -15.25
C THR A 2 18.83 10.03 -13.83
N ASP A 3 18.83 10.96 -12.89
CA ASP A 3 18.39 10.76 -11.51
C ASP A 3 16.86 10.66 -11.49
N LEU A 4 16.33 9.44 -11.63
CA LEU A 4 14.90 9.16 -11.59
C LEU A 4 14.44 9.11 -10.14
N ARG A 5 14.08 10.28 -9.59
CA ARG A 5 13.43 10.38 -8.28
C ARG A 5 11.92 10.49 -8.47
N ALA A 6 11.18 9.49 -7.99
CA ALA A 6 9.74 9.60 -7.82
C ALA A 6 9.44 10.21 -6.45
N LYS A 7 8.64 11.28 -6.43
CA LYS A 7 8.08 11.83 -5.20
C LYS A 7 6.64 11.35 -5.07
N VAL A 8 6.29 10.84 -3.90
CA VAL A 8 4.93 10.42 -3.58
C VAL A 8 4.36 11.29 -2.47
N THR A 9 3.05 11.46 -2.47
CA THR A 9 2.31 12.14 -1.40
C THR A 9 1.62 11.08 -0.56
N TRP A 10 1.89 11.09 0.74
CA TRP A 10 1.23 10.23 1.71
C TRP A 10 -0.02 10.94 2.24
N VAL A 11 -1.13 10.22 2.25
CA VAL A 11 -2.43 10.66 2.75
C VAL A 11 -2.74 9.86 4.01
N ASP A 12 -3.06 10.54 5.10
CA ASP A 12 -3.56 9.89 6.32
C ASP A 12 -4.91 9.23 6.01
N VAL A 13 -5.08 7.96 6.37
CA VAL A 13 -6.31 7.20 6.05
C VAL A 13 -7.57 7.81 6.68
N ARG A 14 -7.42 8.64 7.71
CA ARG A 14 -8.53 9.36 8.37
C ARG A 14 -8.94 10.61 7.58
N GLU A 15 -8.06 11.12 6.73
CA GLU A 15 -8.31 12.30 5.89
C GLU A 15 -8.83 11.93 4.50
N GLY A 16 -8.52 10.73 4.01
CA GLY A 16 -9.04 10.21 2.76
C GLY A 16 -8.66 8.76 2.48
N LEU A 17 -9.47 8.10 1.67
CA LEU A 17 -9.27 6.71 1.24
C LEU A 17 -8.95 6.64 -0.27
N PRO A 18 -8.24 5.59 -0.73
CA PRO A 18 -8.00 5.39 -2.15
C PRO A 18 -9.27 5.10 -2.96
N GLU A 19 -9.13 5.13 -4.27
CA GLU A 19 -10.14 4.57 -5.16
C GLU A 19 -10.20 3.04 -5.06
N ILE A 20 -11.41 2.48 -5.16
CA ILE A 20 -11.65 1.04 -5.07
C ILE A 20 -10.94 0.29 -6.20
N GLY A 21 -10.27 -0.80 -5.85
CA GLY A 21 -9.58 -1.69 -6.77
C GLY A 21 -8.23 -1.18 -7.27
N VAL A 22 -7.82 0.03 -6.90
CA VAL A 22 -6.54 0.62 -7.31
C VAL A 22 -5.43 0.19 -6.34
N PRO A 23 -4.30 -0.32 -6.84
CA PRO A 23 -3.16 -0.63 -5.99
C PRO A 23 -2.47 0.65 -5.50
N VAL A 24 -2.14 0.69 -4.21
CA VAL A 24 -1.49 1.79 -3.50
C VAL A 24 -0.33 1.28 -2.66
N ALA A 25 0.61 2.16 -2.35
CA ALA A 25 1.55 1.91 -1.26
C ALA A 25 0.85 2.27 0.06
N VAL A 26 0.91 1.40 1.06
CA VAL A 26 0.36 1.63 2.41
C VAL A 26 1.49 1.64 3.43
N ALA A 27 1.38 2.51 4.44
CA ALA A 27 2.24 2.53 5.60
C ALA A 27 1.52 1.88 6.78
N ILE A 28 2.05 0.74 7.22
CA ILE A 28 1.48 -0.10 8.27
C ILE A 28 2.34 0.02 9.53
N THR A 29 1.72 0.17 10.69
CA THR A 29 2.41 0.09 11.99
C THR A 29 2.50 -1.35 12.46
N GLY A 30 3.60 -1.69 13.14
CA GLY A 30 3.66 -2.92 13.92
C GLY A 30 4.67 -2.85 15.06
N ARG A 31 4.71 -3.92 15.86
CA ARG A 31 5.60 -4.06 17.01
C ARG A 31 6.40 -5.35 16.91
N TYR A 32 7.71 -5.27 17.14
CA TYR A 32 8.52 -6.47 17.24
C TYR A 32 8.08 -7.32 18.44
N PRO A 33 8.19 -8.66 18.35
CA PRO A 33 7.97 -9.53 19.50
C PRO A 33 8.88 -9.12 20.68
N ALA A 34 8.40 -9.34 21.91
CA ALA A 34 9.23 -9.16 23.10
C ALA A 34 10.45 -10.10 23.01
N ARG A 35 11.62 -9.63 23.46
CA ARG A 35 12.82 -10.48 23.52
C ARG A 35 12.76 -11.34 24.79
N ASP A 36 13.43 -12.50 24.75
CA ASP A 36 13.51 -13.37 25.92
C ASP A 36 14.11 -12.62 27.12
N GLY A 37 13.34 -12.56 28.21
CA GLY A 37 13.72 -11.84 29.43
C GLY A 37 13.14 -10.42 29.55
N ASP A 38 12.45 -9.91 28.53
CA ASP A 38 11.65 -8.70 28.67
C ASP A 38 10.45 -8.99 29.58
N GLY A 39 10.21 -8.11 30.55
CA GLY A 39 9.00 -8.17 31.38
C GLY A 39 7.76 -7.84 30.56
N GLU A 40 6.60 -8.37 30.98
CA GLU A 40 5.30 -8.18 30.31
C GLU A 40 4.91 -6.71 30.07
N ASN A 41 5.49 -5.79 30.83
CA ASN A 41 5.21 -4.35 30.78
C ASN A 41 6.25 -3.52 29.98
N VAL A 42 7.21 -4.16 29.31
CA VAL A 42 8.21 -3.44 28.51
C VAL A 42 7.58 -3.03 27.17
N PRO A 43 7.56 -1.74 26.81
CA PRO A 43 7.09 -1.29 25.50
C PRO A 43 7.89 -1.96 24.39
N ARG A 44 7.20 -2.59 23.44
CA ARG A 44 7.82 -3.24 22.28
C ARG A 44 8.30 -2.19 21.28
N GLU A 45 9.38 -2.50 20.58
CA GLU A 45 9.93 -1.64 19.53
C GLU A 45 8.94 -1.55 18.35
N GLU A 46 8.52 -0.32 18.02
CA GLU A 46 7.56 -0.02 16.96
C GLU A 46 8.28 0.17 15.61
N PHE A 47 7.65 -0.28 14.53
CA PHE A 47 8.14 -0.09 13.17
C PHE A 47 7.03 0.36 12.22
N TRP A 48 7.45 0.97 11.11
CA TRP A 48 6.60 1.16 9.93
C TRP A 48 7.08 0.29 8.78
N LEU A 49 6.13 -0.36 8.12
CA LEU A 49 6.36 -1.16 6.94
C LEU A 49 5.54 -0.62 5.78
N VAL A 50 6.21 -0.38 4.65
CA VAL A 50 5.53 -0.01 3.40
C VAL A 50 5.24 -1.26 2.58
N ARG A 51 3.99 -1.46 2.18
CA ARG A 51 3.56 -2.57 1.33
C ARG A 51 2.65 -2.09 0.20
N THR A 52 2.60 -2.85 -0.89
CA THR A 52 1.62 -2.63 -1.96
C THR A 52 0.36 -3.42 -1.64
N MET A 53 -0.79 -2.75 -1.62
CA MET A 53 -2.11 -3.34 -1.37
C MET A 53 -3.13 -2.66 -2.28
N TYR A 54 -4.28 -3.29 -2.55
CA TYR A 54 -5.41 -2.59 -3.17
C TYR A 54 -6.48 -2.28 -2.12
N PHE A 55 -7.26 -1.23 -2.36
CA PHE A 55 -8.36 -0.83 -1.48
C PHE A 55 -9.70 -1.41 -1.96
N THR A 56 -10.55 -1.84 -1.02
CA THR A 56 -11.94 -2.26 -1.29
C THR A 56 -12.86 -1.75 -0.18
N ASP A 57 -14.09 -1.37 -0.51
CA ASP A 57 -15.08 -0.87 0.46
C ASP A 57 -15.78 -1.99 1.23
N TRP A 58 -15.66 -3.25 0.77
CA TRP A 58 -16.12 -4.42 1.52
C TRP A 58 -15.20 -5.63 1.34
N TYR A 59 -15.01 -6.36 2.42
CA TYR A 59 -14.41 -7.70 2.44
C TYR A 59 -15.25 -8.59 3.36
N ARG A 60 -15.56 -9.81 2.90
CA ARG A 60 -16.28 -10.80 3.71
C ARG A 60 -15.29 -11.87 4.16
N SER A 61 -15.06 -11.95 5.47
CA SER A 61 -14.22 -12.97 6.09
C SER A 61 -14.91 -14.34 6.06
N GLU A 62 -14.12 -15.39 6.28
CA GLU A 62 -14.58 -16.78 6.26
C GLU A 62 -15.68 -17.07 7.31
N ASP A 63 -15.64 -16.38 8.45
CA ASP A 63 -16.65 -16.44 9.51
C ASP A 63 -17.95 -15.71 9.14
N GLY A 64 -17.99 -15.07 7.96
CA GLY A 64 -19.15 -14.39 7.42
C GLY A 64 -19.31 -12.94 7.88
N VAL A 65 -18.38 -12.41 8.68
CA VAL A 65 -18.35 -10.99 9.03
C VAL A 65 -18.01 -10.16 7.80
N THR A 66 -18.69 -9.01 7.66
CA THR A 66 -18.39 -8.05 6.60
C THR A 66 -17.64 -6.89 7.20
N HIS A 67 -16.46 -6.63 6.65
CA HIS A 67 -15.61 -5.51 7.01
C HIS A 67 -15.71 -4.45 5.92
N HIS A 68 -15.59 -3.19 6.32
CA HIS A 68 -15.55 -2.03 5.44
C HIS A 68 -14.16 -1.41 5.43
N ASP A 69 -13.86 -0.64 4.39
CA ASP A 69 -12.60 0.09 4.23
C ASP A 69 -11.38 -0.82 4.40
N CYS A 70 -11.20 -1.76 3.48
CA CYS A 70 -10.21 -2.83 3.60
C CYS A 70 -9.03 -2.61 2.65
N PHE A 71 -7.82 -2.86 3.13
CA PHE A 71 -6.62 -2.95 2.32
C PHE A 71 -6.22 -4.41 2.21
N VAL A 72 -6.02 -4.91 0.98
CA VAL A 72 -5.74 -6.33 0.73
C VAL A 72 -4.44 -6.47 -0.07
N ASP A 73 -3.52 -7.30 0.41
CA ASP A 73 -2.27 -7.59 -0.29
C ASP A 73 -2.40 -8.77 -1.26
N SER A 74 -1.31 -9.12 -1.94
CA SER A 74 -1.27 -10.25 -2.88
C SER A 74 -1.41 -11.62 -2.22
N ASP A 75 -1.17 -11.71 -0.91
CA ASP A 75 -1.29 -12.94 -0.12
C ASP A 75 -2.68 -13.01 0.56
N GLU A 76 -3.61 -12.14 0.15
CA GLU A 76 -4.98 -12.01 0.67
C GLU A 76 -5.06 -11.58 2.14
N VAL A 77 -3.98 -11.03 2.70
CA VAL A 77 -4.00 -10.48 4.07
C VAL A 77 -4.72 -9.14 4.06
N VAL A 78 -5.79 -9.06 4.87
CA VAL A 78 -6.62 -7.87 5.02
C VAL A 78 -6.14 -7.03 6.19
N ARG A 79 -6.05 -5.71 5.98
CA ARG A 79 -5.76 -4.71 7.00
C ARG A 79 -6.78 -3.59 6.97
N PHE A 80 -6.92 -2.93 8.11
CA PHE A 80 -7.92 -1.90 8.33
C PHE A 80 -7.27 -0.53 8.61
N PRO A 81 -7.98 0.58 8.30
CA PRO A 81 -7.60 1.92 8.68
C PRO A 81 -7.40 2.07 10.19
N TYR A 82 -6.49 2.96 10.55
CA TYR A 82 -6.02 3.31 11.89
C TYR A 82 -6.90 2.83 13.07
N ASP A 83 -6.46 1.75 13.71
CA ASP A 83 -6.84 1.38 15.07
C ASP A 83 -5.61 1.57 16.00
N PRO A 84 -5.69 2.48 16.99
CA PRO A 84 -4.58 2.79 17.89
C PRO A 84 -4.15 1.59 18.77
N ASP A 85 -5.04 0.63 18.98
CA ASP A 85 -4.79 -0.55 19.80
C ASP A 85 -4.29 -1.75 18.96
N SER A 86 -4.21 -1.59 17.63
CA SER A 86 -3.81 -2.63 16.70
C SER A 86 -2.35 -2.54 16.27
N ASP A 87 -1.67 -3.69 16.31
CA ASP A 87 -0.28 -3.87 15.86
C ASP A 87 -0.14 -4.08 14.35
N ASP A 88 -1.20 -3.87 13.54
CA ASP A 88 -1.18 -4.10 12.09
C ASP A 88 -2.10 -3.15 11.30
N SER A 89 -2.28 -1.92 11.80
CA SER A 89 -3.15 -0.92 11.18
C SER A 89 -2.48 -0.13 10.06
N VAL A 90 -3.27 0.24 9.05
CA VAL A 90 -2.85 1.18 8.01
C VAL A 90 -2.99 2.61 8.54
N THR A 91 -1.91 3.37 8.51
CA THR A 91 -1.89 4.78 8.95
C THR A 91 -1.99 5.75 7.78
N HIS A 92 -1.29 5.45 6.69
CA HIS A 92 -1.23 6.29 5.51
C HIS A 92 -1.23 5.45 4.25
N TRP A 93 -1.60 6.06 3.14
CA TRP A 93 -1.45 5.48 1.81
C TRP A 93 -0.89 6.52 0.83
N ALA A 94 -0.32 6.04 -0.26
CA ALA A 94 0.13 6.86 -1.37
C ALA A 94 -0.17 6.16 -2.70
N GLN A 95 -0.50 6.94 -3.73
CA GLN A 95 -0.49 6.40 -5.09
C GLN A 95 0.91 5.85 -5.41
N LEU A 96 0.96 4.75 -6.17
CA LEU A 96 2.22 4.21 -6.66
C LEU A 96 2.94 5.24 -7.55
N PRO A 97 4.26 5.14 -7.77
CA PRO A 97 4.94 5.97 -8.77
C PRO A 97 4.29 5.84 -10.16
N THR A 98 4.37 6.89 -10.98
CA THR A 98 3.85 6.83 -12.35
C THR A 98 4.67 5.85 -13.20
N LEU A 99 4.02 5.26 -14.21
CA LEU A 99 4.70 4.43 -15.19
C LEU A 99 5.70 5.27 -16.01
N PRO A 100 6.84 4.69 -16.41
CA PRO A 100 7.87 5.41 -17.16
C PRO A 100 7.31 6.16 -18.37
N GLY A 101 7.61 7.46 -18.48
CA GLY A 101 7.17 8.30 -19.61
C GLY A 101 5.67 8.67 -19.58
N THR A 102 4.97 8.45 -18.47
CA THR A 102 3.54 8.75 -18.34
C THR A 102 3.23 9.47 -17.03
N GLU A 103 2.02 10.04 -16.94
CA GLU A 103 1.44 10.56 -15.70
C GLU A 103 0.55 9.53 -15.00
N THR A 104 0.47 8.30 -15.51
CA THR A 104 -0.46 7.28 -15.04
C THR A 104 0.18 6.39 -13.98
N HIS A 105 -0.52 6.16 -12.87
CA HIS A 105 -0.06 5.32 -11.76
C HIS A 105 -0.37 3.82 -11.94
N PHE A 106 -1.39 3.50 -12.72
CA PHE A 106 -1.86 2.13 -12.93
C PHE A 106 -2.53 1.98 -14.31
N LEU A 107 -2.22 0.90 -15.01
CA LEU A 107 -2.87 0.51 -16.27
C LEU A 107 -3.31 -0.94 -16.17
N ALA A 108 -4.50 -1.23 -16.71
CA ALA A 108 -5.05 -2.57 -16.77
C ALA A 108 -5.64 -2.86 -18.16
N GLY A 109 -5.80 -4.14 -18.47
CA GLY A 109 -6.50 -4.56 -19.69
C GLY A 109 -5.80 -4.12 -20.98
N GLN A 110 -6.60 -3.59 -21.91
CA GLN A 110 -6.17 -3.33 -23.29
C GLN A 110 -5.16 -2.18 -23.42
N ASP A 111 -5.04 -1.34 -22.40
CA ASP A 111 -4.14 -0.17 -22.41
C ASP A 111 -2.69 -0.53 -22.09
N VAL A 112 -2.45 -1.73 -21.50
CA VAL A 112 -1.11 -2.17 -21.10
C VAL A 112 -0.20 -2.39 -22.31
N GLY A 113 -0.70 -3.06 -23.35
CA GLY A 113 0.10 -3.40 -24.53
C GLY A 113 0.65 -2.17 -25.29
N PRO A 114 -0.20 -1.17 -25.61
CA PRO A 114 0.25 0.10 -26.19
C PRO A 114 1.26 0.84 -25.32
N ALA A 115 1.03 0.94 -24.01
CA ALA A 115 1.93 1.65 -23.10
C ALA A 115 3.32 1.00 -23.02
N LEU A 116 3.38 -0.33 -22.98
CA LEU A 116 4.65 -1.07 -22.94
C LEU A 116 5.48 -0.85 -24.22
N ARG A 117 4.84 -0.85 -25.39
CA ARG A 117 5.52 -0.57 -26.66
C ARG A 117 6.12 0.84 -26.68
N ALA A 118 5.37 1.85 -26.23
CA ALA A 118 5.85 3.23 -26.18
C ALA A 118 7.10 3.40 -25.30
N VAL A 119 7.16 2.68 -24.17
CA VAL A 119 8.35 2.69 -23.29
C VAL A 119 9.56 2.08 -23.99
N TRP A 120 9.41 0.95 -24.68
CA TRP A 120 10.53 0.30 -25.36
C TRP A 120 11.03 1.02 -26.61
N ASP A 121 10.14 1.73 -27.30
CA ASP A 121 10.51 2.56 -28.46
C ASP A 121 11.25 3.85 -28.04
N THR A 122 11.20 4.21 -26.75
CA THR A 122 11.92 5.36 -26.20
C THR A 122 13.36 4.96 -25.82
N PRO A 123 14.41 5.55 -26.44
CA PRO A 123 15.79 5.24 -26.10
C PRO A 123 16.08 5.52 -24.62
N ALA A 124 16.81 4.62 -23.96
CA ALA A 124 17.19 4.82 -22.56
C ALA A 124 18.01 6.11 -22.39
N GLY A 125 17.42 7.12 -21.74
CA GLY A 125 18.06 8.41 -21.44
C GLY A 125 17.72 9.58 -22.38
N ALA A 126 16.69 9.45 -23.22
CA ALA A 126 16.08 10.59 -23.91
C ALA A 126 15.27 11.48 -22.96
#